data_AF-A0A2S7X912-F1
#
_entry.id   AF-A0A2S7X912-F1
#
_cell.length_a   1.000
_cell.length_b   1.000
_cell.length_c   1.000
_cell.angle_alpha   90.00
_cell.angle_beta   90.00
_cell.angle_gamma   90.00
#
_symmetry.space_group_name_H-M   'P 1'
#
loop_
_entity.id
_entity.type
_entity.pdbx_description
1 polymer ?
#
loop_
_entity_poly.entity_id
_entity_poly.type
_entity_poly.pdbx_seq_one_letter_code
_entity_poly.pdbx_strand_id
1 'polypeptide(L)'
;MKQKVENQTLLYQPKQIRETARPTIAYEHPNLMMYVTSIKENIIRYKNKKPAYTQHDEYIKNLLSDKNTVLKQQCDFIVSYISEAFVHYSVWDYSHAYYPGRPSQQTARTDAMEGTSRTLPTLAAWLHANGKSNTIITGLNQQPILVPEVLRKAFLAGTNPQHKGYWGTLHHCDQRVCESADLALALWLSKEWVWDSFSISEKLQIVTWFKQVNHCETVDNNWHLFVLTVQVVLKALNGEDVIQYDKYERIKEFYVGDGWFRDGAKGNYDYYNAWAFHYSLYWFTQINPDFDSDFIKNVLSDFVGNYRYFFTEKGLPFFGRSACYRLAAAAPLLAAVDLRSNNISVGEAKRAFHCNLKYFISHGSLKAGLPTQGMFDEDVRLVDNYSGPASSLWSLRALNVALFCGDKINLWEAEEAPLEIEQGGFEFDIPAINMKVLGIYETQEVIAIFKNEYIAEQSPLSRRLLTQSAWRELKEKVTGRADRPKNNLLRKGVTCYSSKMESFF
;
A
#
# COMPACT_ATOMS: atom_id res chain seq x y z
N MET A 1 -45.52 -25.27 -31.88
CA MET A 1 -44.12 -25.46 -31.47
C MET A 1 -43.67 -24.22 -30.72
N LYS A 2 -43.60 -24.26 -29.38
CA LYS A 2 -42.98 -23.20 -28.58
C LYS A 2 -41.50 -23.56 -28.44
N GLN A 3 -40.62 -22.78 -29.09
CA GLN A 3 -39.18 -22.88 -28.89
C GLN A 3 -38.87 -22.47 -27.45
N LYS A 4 -38.47 -23.45 -26.63
CA LYS A 4 -37.74 -23.19 -25.39
C LYS A 4 -36.40 -22.58 -25.80
N VAL A 5 -36.25 -21.29 -25.56
CA VAL A 5 -34.92 -20.67 -25.51
C VAL A 5 -34.28 -21.21 -24.24
N GLU A 6 -33.45 -22.25 -24.38
CA GLU A 6 -32.50 -22.63 -23.35
C GLU A 6 -31.50 -21.48 -23.21
N ASN A 7 -31.77 -20.58 -22.27
CA ASN A 7 -30.72 -19.73 -21.71
C ASN A 7 -29.74 -20.65 -20.99
N GLN A 8 -28.77 -21.19 -21.72
CA GLN A 8 -27.56 -21.73 -21.13
C GLN A 8 -26.83 -20.55 -20.49
N THR A 9 -27.04 -20.36 -19.19
CA THR A 9 -26.21 -19.50 -18.36
C THR A 9 -24.79 -20.05 -18.47
N LEU A 10 -23.96 -19.47 -19.33
CA LEU A 10 -22.56 -19.82 -19.44
C LEU A 10 -21.93 -19.61 -18.05
N LEU A 11 -21.55 -20.72 -17.40
CA LEU A 11 -20.86 -20.71 -16.11
C LEU A 11 -19.60 -19.84 -16.25
N TYR A 12 -19.43 -18.84 -15.38
CA TYR A 12 -18.26 -17.96 -15.38
C TYR A 12 -16.96 -18.77 -15.44
N GLN A 13 -16.13 -18.46 -16.43
CA GLN A 13 -14.80 -19.04 -16.58
C GLN A 13 -13.76 -17.96 -16.27
N PRO A 14 -13.06 -18.03 -15.12
CA PRO A 14 -12.01 -17.06 -14.82
C PRO A 14 -10.90 -17.16 -15.87
N LYS A 15 -10.27 -16.01 -16.19
CA LYS A 15 -9.08 -15.99 -17.05
C LYS A 15 -8.07 -17.01 -16.53
N GLN A 16 -7.66 -17.93 -17.40
CA GLN A 16 -6.59 -18.87 -17.09
C GLN A 16 -5.26 -18.13 -17.15
N ILE A 17 -4.49 -18.23 -16.06
CA ILE A 17 -3.13 -17.68 -15.97
C ILE A 17 -2.21 -18.88 -15.84
N ARG A 18 -1.16 -18.95 -16.66
CA ARG A 18 -0.16 -20.02 -16.61
C ARG A 18 0.39 -20.17 -15.19
N GLU A 19 0.35 -21.37 -14.62
CA GLU A 19 0.95 -21.62 -13.30
C GLU A 19 2.48 -21.65 -13.39
N THR A 20 3.13 -21.20 -12.32
CA THR A 20 4.57 -21.34 -12.11
C THR A 20 4.83 -22.04 -10.78
N ALA A 21 6.00 -22.68 -10.65
CA ALA A 21 6.39 -23.28 -9.39
C ALA A 21 6.60 -22.19 -8.34
N ARG A 22 5.90 -22.30 -7.20
CA ARG A 22 6.09 -21.35 -6.10
C ARG A 22 7.43 -21.64 -5.43
N PRO A 23 8.37 -20.66 -5.35
CA PRO A 23 9.63 -20.87 -4.66
C PRO A 23 9.41 -21.10 -3.16
N THR A 24 10.34 -21.82 -2.53
CA THR A 24 10.33 -21.97 -1.07
C THR A 24 10.73 -20.66 -0.41
N ILE A 25 9.79 -20.04 0.30
CA ILE A 25 10.05 -18.82 1.06
C ILE A 25 10.58 -19.22 2.44
N ALA A 26 11.86 -18.95 2.71
CA ALA A 26 12.51 -19.32 3.98
C ALA A 26 11.74 -18.77 5.19
N TYR A 27 11.21 -17.54 5.08
CA TYR A 27 10.40 -16.92 6.12
C TYR A 27 8.98 -17.47 6.21
N GLU A 28 8.54 -18.41 5.40
CA GLU A 28 7.33 -19.20 5.67
C GLU A 28 7.67 -20.55 6.35
N HIS A 29 8.93 -20.99 6.22
CA HIS A 29 9.45 -22.26 6.72
C HIS A 29 10.76 -22.05 7.51
N PRO A 30 10.74 -21.29 8.62
CA PRO A 30 11.96 -20.89 9.32
C PRO A 30 12.68 -22.07 9.96
N ASN A 31 13.99 -22.14 9.76
CA ASN A 31 14.86 -23.07 10.48
C ASN A 31 15.23 -22.54 11.89
N LEU A 32 15.90 -23.36 12.70
CA LEU A 32 16.30 -22.99 14.06
C LEU A 32 17.18 -21.72 14.11
N MET A 33 18.09 -21.55 13.15
CA MET A 33 18.98 -20.39 13.11
C MET A 33 18.20 -19.09 12.83
N MET A 34 17.16 -19.15 12.01
CA MET A 34 16.26 -18.01 11.76
C MET A 34 15.49 -17.63 13.03
N TYR A 35 15.06 -18.60 13.85
CA TYR A 35 14.47 -18.31 15.16
C TYR A 35 15.46 -17.66 16.12
N VAL A 36 16.69 -18.18 16.20
CA VAL A 36 17.76 -17.56 17.02
C VAL A 36 18.01 -16.12 16.60
N THR A 37 18.07 -15.87 15.29
CA THR A 37 18.23 -14.52 14.72
C THR A 37 17.05 -13.62 15.09
N SER A 38 15.82 -14.10 14.92
CA SER A 38 14.61 -13.35 15.26
C SER A 38 14.57 -12.97 16.75
N ILE A 39 14.92 -13.88 17.65
CA ILE A 39 14.99 -13.61 19.10
C ILE A 39 16.06 -12.57 19.41
N LYS A 40 17.27 -12.69 18.82
CA LYS A 40 18.34 -11.70 18.99
C LYS A 40 17.91 -10.31 18.54
N GLU A 41 17.29 -10.21 17.37
CA GLU A 41 16.79 -8.93 16.86
C GLU A 41 15.60 -8.41 17.65
N ASN A 42 14.76 -9.28 18.21
CA ASN A 42 13.69 -8.87 19.11
C ASN A 42 14.25 -8.19 20.36
N ILE A 43 15.36 -8.70 20.92
CA ILE A 43 16.08 -8.04 22.03
C ILE A 43 16.60 -6.66 21.58
N ILE A 44 17.15 -6.54 20.38
CA ILE A 44 17.60 -5.25 19.81
C ILE A 44 16.41 -4.29 19.70
N ARG A 45 15.25 -4.75 19.21
CA ARG A 45 14.02 -3.96 19.17
C ARG A 45 13.65 -3.45 20.56
N TYR A 46 13.63 -4.31 21.59
CA TYR A 46 13.34 -3.87 22.95
C TYR A 46 14.33 -2.82 23.49
N LYS A 47 15.61 -2.92 23.12
CA LYS A 47 16.62 -1.91 23.49
C LYS A 47 16.44 -0.57 22.79
N ASN A 48 15.94 -0.57 21.55
CA ASN A 48 15.70 0.65 20.76
C ASN A 48 14.26 1.16 20.85
N LYS A 49 13.37 0.43 21.53
CA LYS A 49 11.95 0.75 21.64
C LYS A 49 11.80 2.09 22.36
N LYS A 50 11.15 3.04 21.70
CA LYS A 50 10.75 4.32 22.29
C LYS A 50 9.28 4.26 22.73
N PRO A 51 8.84 5.15 23.64
CA PRO A 51 7.43 5.30 23.96
C PRO A 51 6.60 5.57 22.71
N ALA A 52 5.34 5.14 22.72
CA ALA A 52 4.43 5.42 21.61
C ALA A 52 4.22 6.95 21.48
N TYR A 53 4.30 7.44 20.25
CA TYR A 53 4.10 8.83 19.86
C TYR A 53 2.61 9.16 19.83
N THR A 54 2.01 9.40 21.00
CA THR A 54 0.53 9.57 21.11
C THR A 54 0.08 11.01 21.28
N GLN A 55 1.02 11.96 21.34
CA GLN A 55 0.78 13.35 21.74
C GLN A 55 -0.20 14.12 20.85
N HIS A 56 -0.41 13.68 19.59
CA HIS A 56 -1.30 14.34 18.63
C HIS A 56 -2.37 13.40 18.07
N ASP A 57 -2.59 12.23 18.68
CA ASP A 57 -3.56 11.24 18.18
C ASP A 57 -4.98 11.82 18.16
N GLU A 58 -5.40 12.47 19.24
CA GLU A 58 -6.72 13.12 19.30
C GLU A 58 -6.85 14.31 18.34
N TYR A 59 -5.77 15.07 18.12
CA TYR A 59 -5.79 16.16 17.14
C TYR A 59 -6.02 15.61 15.73
N ILE A 60 -5.23 14.61 15.31
CA ILE A 60 -5.34 14.00 13.99
C ILE A 60 -6.68 13.30 13.79
N LYS A 61 -7.22 12.64 14.82
CA LYS A 61 -8.54 12.03 14.75
C LYS A 61 -9.64 13.07 14.43
N ASN A 62 -9.53 14.28 14.95
CA ASN A 62 -10.52 15.33 14.74
C ASN A 62 -10.23 16.22 13.50
N LEU A 63 -9.04 16.10 12.90
CA LEU A 63 -8.54 16.97 11.84
C LEU A 63 -9.49 17.07 10.63
N LEU A 64 -9.96 15.94 10.13
CA LEU A 64 -10.80 15.88 8.91
C LEU A 64 -12.28 16.20 9.17
N SER A 65 -12.64 16.47 10.43
CA SER A 65 -13.95 16.98 10.81
C SER A 65 -13.95 18.51 10.94
N ASP A 66 -12.78 19.16 10.95
CA ASP A 66 -12.67 20.61 10.99
C ASP A 66 -13.01 21.22 9.62
N LYS A 67 -14.12 21.98 9.59
CA LYS A 67 -14.62 22.66 8.40
C LYS A 67 -13.81 23.90 8.01
N ASN A 68 -12.97 24.41 8.92
CA ASN A 68 -12.17 25.61 8.67
C ASN A 68 -10.82 25.30 8.02
N THR A 69 -10.39 24.04 8.06
CA THR A 69 -9.11 23.60 7.47
C THR A 69 -9.38 22.95 6.12
N VAL A 70 -8.77 23.49 5.06
CA VAL A 70 -8.93 22.95 3.70
C VAL A 70 -8.14 21.64 3.52
N LEU A 71 -8.56 20.79 2.57
CA LEU A 71 -7.97 19.46 2.36
C LEU A 71 -6.44 19.46 2.19
N LYS A 72 -5.87 20.46 1.52
CA LYS A 72 -4.40 20.57 1.35
C LYS A 72 -3.71 20.71 2.71
N GLN A 73 -4.20 21.62 3.57
CA GLN A 73 -3.67 21.83 4.92
C GLN A 73 -3.88 20.59 5.80
N GLN A 74 -5.03 19.91 5.68
CA GLN A 74 -5.25 18.64 6.38
C GLN A 74 -4.24 17.57 5.96
N CYS A 75 -3.94 17.47 4.67
CA CYS A 75 -2.90 16.56 4.17
C CYS A 75 -1.51 16.94 4.70
N ASP A 76 -1.16 18.23 4.74
CA ASP A 76 0.09 18.71 5.33
C ASP A 76 0.21 18.36 6.81
N PHE A 77 -0.87 18.49 7.60
CA PHE A 77 -0.86 18.08 9.01
C PHE A 77 -0.70 16.57 9.20
N ILE A 78 -1.28 15.75 8.32
CA ILE A 78 -1.04 14.30 8.30
C ILE A 78 0.45 14.03 8.00
N VAL A 79 1.04 14.72 7.02
CA VAL A 79 2.47 14.61 6.72
C VAL A 79 3.32 15.00 7.93
N SER A 80 3.03 16.12 8.61
CA SER A 80 3.74 16.54 9.82
C SER A 80 3.66 15.49 10.93
N TYR A 81 2.47 14.92 11.18
CA TYR A 81 2.27 13.86 12.18
C TYR A 81 3.10 12.61 11.89
N ILE A 82 3.07 12.10 10.64
CA ILE A 82 3.83 10.93 10.22
C ILE A 82 5.34 11.23 10.27
N SER A 83 5.76 12.41 9.83
CA SER A 83 7.17 12.81 9.77
C SER A 83 7.77 12.94 11.17
N GLU A 84 7.05 13.57 12.09
CA GLU A 84 7.49 13.73 13.47
C GLU A 84 7.61 12.38 14.17
N ALA A 85 6.63 11.49 13.97
CA ALA A 85 6.69 10.13 14.46
C ALA A 85 7.87 9.35 13.87
N PHE A 86 8.13 9.48 12.58
CA PHE A 86 9.27 8.83 11.94
C PHE A 86 10.60 9.29 12.53
N VAL A 87 10.80 10.60 12.71
CA VAL A 87 11.98 11.15 13.39
C VAL A 87 12.06 10.61 14.81
N HIS A 88 10.94 10.56 15.53
CA HIS A 88 10.87 10.01 16.88
C HIS A 88 11.31 8.55 16.92
N TYR A 89 10.83 7.66 16.03
CA TYR A 89 11.17 6.22 16.08
C TYR A 89 12.49 5.85 15.38
N SER A 90 13.08 6.76 14.63
CA SER A 90 14.29 6.52 13.84
C SER A 90 15.52 6.23 14.69
N VAL A 91 16.38 5.38 14.14
CA VAL A 91 17.72 5.03 14.63
C VAL A 91 18.70 4.89 13.47
N TRP A 92 19.99 5.01 13.77
CA TRP A 92 21.09 4.82 12.81
C TRP A 92 20.89 5.66 11.54
N ASP A 93 20.76 6.96 11.75
CA ASP A 93 20.66 7.97 10.70
C ASP A 93 19.47 7.72 9.77
N TYR A 94 18.30 7.49 10.37
CA TYR A 94 17.02 7.28 9.68
C TYR A 94 16.94 6.04 8.79
N SER A 95 17.97 5.19 8.76
CA SER A 95 17.96 3.94 7.99
C SER A 95 16.95 2.92 8.51
N HIS A 96 16.57 3.01 9.79
CA HIS A 96 15.59 2.13 10.44
C HIS A 96 14.72 2.93 11.41
N ALA A 97 13.46 2.56 11.58
CA ALA A 97 12.55 3.12 12.56
C ALA A 97 11.75 2.05 13.31
N TYR A 98 11.93 1.97 14.63
CA TYR A 98 11.28 0.95 15.48
C TYR A 98 9.92 1.42 16.00
N TYR A 99 8.89 1.29 15.16
CA TYR A 99 7.51 1.59 15.53
C TYR A 99 6.93 0.58 16.55
N PRO A 100 5.99 1.00 17.42
CA PRO A 100 5.22 0.09 18.27
C PRO A 100 4.29 -0.78 17.42
N GLY A 101 3.97 -1.97 17.93
CA GLY A 101 3.04 -2.89 17.27
C GLY A 101 3.51 -4.35 17.31
N ARG A 102 2.74 -5.21 16.65
CA ARG A 102 2.99 -6.65 16.50
C ARG A 102 3.98 -6.92 15.38
N PRO A 103 4.91 -7.88 15.57
CA PRO A 103 5.92 -8.21 14.57
C PRO A 103 5.31 -8.77 13.29
N SER A 104 6.07 -8.74 12.20
CA SER A 104 5.81 -9.58 11.03
C SER A 104 6.44 -10.98 11.19
N GLN A 105 6.32 -11.81 10.17
CA GLN A 105 7.08 -13.05 10.03
C GLN A 105 8.53 -12.81 9.57
N GLN A 106 8.93 -11.56 9.34
CA GLN A 106 10.33 -11.19 9.11
C GLN A 106 11.03 -10.98 10.45
N THR A 107 12.25 -10.48 10.40
CA THR A 107 13.02 -10.15 11.59
C THR A 107 12.72 -8.72 12.06
N ALA A 108 12.95 -8.43 13.34
CA ALA A 108 12.63 -7.12 13.91
C ALA A 108 13.44 -5.98 13.28
N ARG A 109 14.63 -6.26 12.73
CA ARG A 109 15.41 -5.28 11.96
C ARG A 109 14.77 -5.02 10.59
N THR A 110 14.26 -6.05 9.92
CA THR A 110 13.52 -5.89 8.65
C THR A 110 12.26 -5.07 8.89
N ASP A 111 11.50 -5.38 9.94
CA ASP A 111 10.33 -4.59 10.38
C ASP A 111 10.67 -3.10 10.61
N ALA A 112 11.86 -2.81 11.14
CA ALA A 112 12.31 -1.44 11.36
C ALA A 112 12.77 -0.75 10.06
N MET A 113 13.37 -1.50 9.12
CA MET A 113 13.64 -1.00 7.78
C MET A 113 12.34 -0.63 7.06
N GLU A 114 11.26 -1.42 7.23
CA GLU A 114 9.93 -1.08 6.68
C GLU A 114 9.45 0.30 7.16
N GLY A 115 9.71 0.65 8.43
CA GLY A 115 9.38 1.98 8.96
C GLY A 115 10.04 3.13 8.20
N THR A 116 11.27 2.90 7.72
CA THR A 116 11.97 3.85 6.87
C THR A 116 11.45 3.79 5.44
N SER A 117 11.54 2.64 4.78
CA SER A 117 11.19 2.50 3.35
C SER A 117 9.78 2.98 3.06
N ARG A 118 8.82 2.76 3.96
CA ARG A 118 7.41 3.13 3.73
C ARG A 118 7.09 4.58 4.12
N THR A 119 7.98 5.27 4.81
CA THR A 119 7.83 6.70 5.13
C THR A 119 8.52 7.60 4.11
N LEU A 120 9.70 7.21 3.60
CA LEU A 120 10.48 8.06 2.70
C LEU A 120 9.71 8.51 1.44
N PRO A 121 8.84 7.71 0.80
CA PRO A 121 8.04 8.17 -0.33
C PRO A 121 7.14 9.35 0.01
N THR A 122 6.58 9.38 1.22
CA THR A 122 5.72 10.48 1.69
C THR A 122 6.53 11.77 1.87
N LEU A 123 7.69 11.66 2.51
CA LEU A 123 8.62 12.78 2.66
C LEU A 123 9.10 13.30 1.30
N ALA A 124 9.43 12.40 0.37
CA ALA A 124 9.89 12.74 -0.96
C ALA A 124 8.78 13.34 -1.83
N ALA A 125 7.53 12.85 -1.72
CA ALA A 125 6.38 13.43 -2.41
C ALA A 125 6.05 14.83 -1.88
N TRP A 126 6.10 15.04 -0.57
CA TRP A 126 5.96 16.37 0.03
C TRP A 126 7.07 17.32 -0.44
N LEU A 127 8.33 16.84 -0.48
CA LEU A 127 9.46 17.61 -0.96
C LEU A 127 9.34 17.91 -2.46
N HIS A 128 8.83 16.99 -3.27
CA HIS A 128 8.55 17.24 -4.68
C HIS A 128 7.55 18.38 -4.87
N ALA A 129 6.47 18.37 -4.09
CA ALA A 129 5.42 19.38 -4.16
C ALA A 129 5.88 20.77 -3.67
N ASN A 130 6.71 20.81 -2.61
CA ASN A 130 7.03 22.05 -1.90
C ASN A 130 8.47 22.54 -2.07
N GLY A 131 9.39 21.69 -2.52
CA GLY A 131 10.84 21.90 -2.36
C GLY A 131 11.43 23.10 -3.11
N LYS A 132 10.68 23.70 -4.05
CA LYS A 132 11.06 24.96 -4.69
C LYS A 132 10.89 26.18 -3.77
N SER A 133 9.94 26.12 -2.84
CA SER A 133 9.62 27.19 -1.89
C SER A 133 10.05 26.84 -0.46
N ASN A 134 9.90 25.58 -0.06
CA ASN A 134 10.18 25.12 1.29
C ASN A 134 10.64 23.66 1.31
N THR A 135 11.81 23.41 1.92
CA THR A 135 12.37 22.07 2.11
C THR A 135 12.24 21.57 3.56
N ILE A 136 11.53 22.32 4.41
CA ILE A 136 11.40 22.07 5.85
C ILE A 136 9.94 21.79 6.20
N ILE A 137 9.67 20.60 6.73
CA ILE A 137 8.37 20.32 7.36
C ILE A 137 8.42 20.90 8.77
N THR A 138 7.45 21.74 9.12
CA THR A 138 7.23 22.14 10.51
C THR A 138 6.39 21.05 11.18
N GLY A 139 6.97 20.36 12.16
CA GLY A 139 6.28 19.37 12.97
C GLY A 139 5.09 19.99 13.72
N LEU A 140 4.18 19.14 14.20
CA LEU A 140 3.05 19.61 15.01
C LEU A 140 3.53 20.18 16.35
N ASN A 141 4.70 19.72 16.80
CA ASN A 141 5.46 20.28 17.92
C ASN A 141 6.26 21.58 17.58
N GLN A 142 6.05 22.16 16.39
CA GLN A 142 6.77 23.34 15.87
C GLN A 142 8.28 23.15 15.64
N GLN A 143 8.79 21.91 15.69
CA GLN A 143 10.20 21.62 15.40
C GLN A 143 10.41 21.40 13.90
N PRO A 144 11.51 21.92 13.32
CA PRO A 144 11.80 21.76 11.91
C PRO A 144 12.32 20.36 11.59
N ILE A 145 11.85 19.80 10.48
CA ILE A 145 12.34 18.54 9.89
C ILE A 145 12.92 18.87 8.52
N LEU A 146 14.25 18.83 8.41
CA LEU A 146 15.00 19.10 7.18
C LEU A 146 14.89 17.89 6.23
N VAL A 147 13.90 17.90 5.35
CA VAL A 147 13.53 16.71 4.55
C VAL A 147 14.68 16.20 3.67
N PRO A 148 15.43 17.05 2.93
CA PRO A 148 16.58 16.57 2.15
C PRO A 148 17.66 15.91 3.02
N GLU A 149 17.93 16.43 4.23
CA GLU A 149 18.91 15.82 5.12
C GLU A 149 18.47 14.45 5.65
N VAL A 150 17.20 14.32 6.03
CA VAL A 150 16.63 13.04 6.49
C VAL A 150 16.77 11.97 5.40
N LEU A 151 16.37 12.31 4.16
CA LEU A 151 16.48 11.41 3.01
C LEU A 151 17.94 11.05 2.72
N ARG A 152 18.84 12.05 2.66
CA ARG A 152 20.28 11.83 2.40
C ARG A 152 20.90 10.91 3.45
N LYS A 153 20.67 11.18 4.73
CA LYS A 153 21.19 10.35 5.84
C LYS A 153 20.67 8.92 5.74
N ALA A 154 19.37 8.73 5.49
CA ALA A 154 18.77 7.40 5.37
C ALA A 154 19.42 6.57 4.25
N PHE A 155 19.59 7.14 3.04
CA PHE A 155 20.22 6.43 1.93
C PHE A 155 21.69 6.12 2.17
N LEU A 156 22.48 7.08 2.66
CA LEU A 156 23.91 6.85 2.90
C LEU A 156 24.14 5.82 4.01
N ALA A 157 23.35 5.87 5.08
CA ALA A 157 23.42 4.92 6.18
C ALA A 157 22.88 3.53 5.79
N GLY A 158 21.82 3.48 5.01
CA GLY A 158 21.14 2.26 4.58
C GLY A 158 21.91 1.47 3.53
N THR A 159 22.69 2.15 2.67
CA THR A 159 23.42 1.52 1.56
C THR A 159 24.92 1.32 1.84
N ASN A 160 25.42 1.75 3.01
CA ASN A 160 26.82 1.57 3.41
C ASN A 160 26.99 0.24 4.19
N PRO A 161 27.73 -0.76 3.66
CA PRO A 161 27.91 -2.07 4.32
C PRO A 161 28.66 -2.01 5.66
N GLN A 162 29.42 -0.95 5.92
CA GLN A 162 30.15 -0.75 7.19
C GLN A 162 29.30 -0.01 8.23
N HIS A 163 28.17 0.56 7.84
CA HIS A 163 27.31 1.31 8.75
C HIS A 163 26.40 0.37 9.55
N LYS A 164 26.17 0.68 10.83
CA LYS A 164 25.26 -0.08 11.71
C LYS A 164 23.83 -0.13 11.16
N GLY A 165 23.47 0.87 10.35
CA GLY A 165 22.19 1.00 9.65
C GLY A 165 22.10 0.32 8.28
N TYR A 166 23.10 -0.46 7.86
CA TYR A 166 23.04 -1.14 6.55
C TYR A 166 21.77 -1.99 6.40
N TRP A 167 21.06 -1.82 5.28
CA TRP A 167 19.86 -2.60 4.94
C TRP A 167 20.17 -4.06 4.59
N GLY A 168 21.45 -4.39 4.43
CA GLY A 168 21.91 -5.76 4.25
C GLY A 168 21.93 -6.21 2.79
N THR A 169 22.44 -7.42 2.60
CA THR A 169 22.49 -8.09 1.30
C THR A 169 21.16 -8.75 1.01
N LEU A 170 20.61 -8.52 -0.19
CA LEU A 170 19.35 -9.12 -0.63
C LEU A 170 19.55 -10.61 -1.00
N HIS A 171 18.52 -11.41 -0.81
CA HIS A 171 18.47 -12.79 -1.28
C HIS A 171 17.13 -13.09 -1.98
N HIS A 172 16.95 -14.29 -2.50
CA HIS A 172 15.70 -14.70 -3.14
C HIS A 172 14.51 -14.63 -2.15
N CYS A 173 13.36 -14.16 -2.64
CA CYS A 173 12.12 -14.02 -1.88
C CYS A 173 12.27 -13.22 -0.56
N ASP A 174 13.10 -12.18 -0.60
CA ASP A 174 13.38 -11.29 0.53
C ASP A 174 12.42 -10.09 0.56
N GLN A 175 11.87 -9.78 1.75
CA GLN A 175 11.00 -8.62 1.95
C GLN A 175 11.66 -7.31 1.53
N ARG A 176 12.99 -7.22 1.67
CA ARG A 176 13.76 -6.02 1.30
C ARG A 176 13.71 -5.73 -0.20
N VAL A 177 13.37 -6.71 -1.04
CA VAL A 177 13.05 -6.47 -2.46
C VAL A 177 11.78 -5.62 -2.58
N CYS A 178 10.73 -5.91 -1.81
CA CYS A 178 9.53 -5.09 -1.77
C CYS A 178 9.84 -3.67 -1.28
N GLU A 179 10.59 -3.57 -0.18
CA GLU A 179 10.94 -2.27 0.41
C GLU A 179 11.84 -1.42 -0.50
N SER A 180 12.67 -2.06 -1.35
CA SER A 180 13.53 -1.36 -2.29
C SER A 180 12.74 -0.56 -3.34
N ALA A 181 11.52 -0.98 -3.69
CA ALA A 181 10.69 -0.23 -4.64
C ALA A 181 10.30 1.16 -4.09
N ASP A 182 9.96 1.23 -2.80
CA ASP A 182 9.62 2.49 -2.14
C ASP A 182 10.84 3.38 -1.94
N LEU A 183 11.97 2.78 -1.58
CA LEU A 183 13.24 3.49 -1.48
C LEU A 183 13.65 4.07 -2.84
N ALA A 184 13.52 3.32 -3.93
CA ALA A 184 13.80 3.80 -5.27
C ALA A 184 12.85 4.95 -5.66
N LEU A 185 11.54 4.78 -5.42
CA LEU A 185 10.56 5.82 -5.68
C LEU A 185 10.85 7.11 -4.90
N ALA A 186 11.19 7.00 -3.61
CA ALA A 186 11.55 8.15 -2.79
C ALA A 186 12.79 8.88 -3.33
N LEU A 187 13.78 8.15 -3.82
CA LEU A 187 14.98 8.74 -4.42
C LEU A 187 14.68 9.47 -5.73
N TRP A 188 13.79 8.91 -6.56
CA TRP A 188 13.35 9.55 -7.80
C TRP A 188 12.50 10.81 -7.54
N LEU A 189 11.52 10.73 -6.63
CA LEU A 189 10.66 11.86 -6.26
C LEU A 189 11.48 13.05 -5.72
N SER A 190 12.54 12.75 -4.97
CA SER A 190 13.43 13.75 -4.36
C SER A 190 14.67 14.07 -5.20
N LYS A 191 14.71 13.68 -6.48
CA LYS A 191 15.91 13.72 -7.33
C LYS A 191 16.64 15.07 -7.28
N GLU A 192 15.91 16.17 -7.49
CA GLU A 192 16.46 17.53 -7.58
C GLU A 192 17.21 17.96 -6.31
N TRP A 193 16.74 17.55 -5.13
CA TRP A 193 17.30 17.96 -3.84
C TRP A 193 18.28 16.93 -3.26
N VAL A 194 18.08 15.64 -3.58
CA VAL A 194 18.78 14.53 -2.91
C VAL A 194 19.70 13.80 -3.89
N TRP A 195 19.17 13.22 -4.96
CA TRP A 195 20.00 12.46 -5.92
C TRP A 195 21.07 13.34 -6.57
N ASP A 196 20.66 14.50 -7.09
CA ASP A 196 21.57 15.39 -7.83
C ASP A 196 22.66 15.99 -6.93
N SER A 197 22.41 16.08 -5.62
CA SER A 197 23.37 16.58 -4.62
C SER A 197 24.34 15.51 -4.10
N PHE A 198 24.19 14.23 -4.47
CA PHE A 198 25.17 13.19 -4.13
C PHE A 198 26.40 13.28 -5.04
N SER A 199 27.57 13.07 -4.43
CA SER A 199 28.83 12.84 -5.11
C SER A 199 28.80 11.53 -5.93
N ILE A 200 29.77 11.37 -6.84
CA ILE A 200 29.86 10.18 -7.70
C ILE A 200 29.99 8.90 -6.86
N SER A 201 30.79 8.93 -5.78
CA SER A 201 30.97 7.77 -4.88
C SER A 201 29.69 7.42 -4.11
N GLU A 202 28.95 8.41 -3.63
CA GLU A 202 27.66 8.21 -2.96
C GLU A 202 26.61 7.63 -3.93
N LYS A 203 26.52 8.16 -5.16
CA LYS A 203 25.66 7.61 -6.22
C LYS A 203 26.01 6.16 -6.53
N LEU A 204 27.31 5.85 -6.64
CA LEU A 204 27.77 4.48 -6.88
C LEU A 204 27.40 3.53 -5.72
N GLN A 205 27.56 3.96 -4.47
CA GLN A 205 27.16 3.18 -3.30
C GLN A 205 25.67 2.84 -3.34
N ILE A 206 24.83 3.84 -3.58
CA ILE A 206 23.36 3.69 -3.62
C ILE A 206 22.94 2.76 -4.76
N VAL A 207 23.47 2.99 -5.96
CA VAL A 207 23.20 2.16 -7.15
C VAL A 207 23.65 0.72 -6.91
N THR A 208 24.81 0.51 -6.29
CA THR A 208 25.32 -0.83 -5.97
C THR A 208 24.35 -1.60 -5.08
N TRP A 209 23.76 -0.93 -4.07
CA TRP A 209 22.78 -1.58 -3.22
C TRP A 209 21.50 -1.95 -3.99
N PHE A 210 20.96 -1.04 -4.81
CA PHE A 210 19.74 -1.29 -5.58
C PHE A 210 19.93 -2.38 -6.64
N LYS A 211 21.09 -2.47 -7.30
CA LYS A 211 21.37 -3.49 -8.33
C LYS A 211 21.22 -4.93 -7.86
N GLN A 212 21.28 -5.19 -6.55
CA GLN A 212 21.06 -6.52 -5.99
C GLN A 212 19.71 -7.12 -6.41
N VAL A 213 18.66 -6.32 -6.61
CA VAL A 213 17.32 -6.81 -7.00
C VAL A 213 17.32 -7.58 -8.31
N ASN A 214 18.26 -7.27 -9.22
CA ASN A 214 18.38 -7.92 -10.53
C ASN A 214 18.76 -9.40 -10.42
N HIS A 215 19.29 -9.82 -9.27
CA HIS A 215 19.70 -11.19 -8.99
C HIS A 215 18.72 -11.91 -8.04
N CYS A 216 17.61 -11.27 -7.66
CA CYS A 216 16.64 -11.83 -6.73
C CYS A 216 15.48 -12.48 -7.49
N GLU A 217 15.29 -13.79 -7.30
CA GLU A 217 14.02 -14.45 -7.59
C GLU A 217 12.93 -13.96 -6.63
N THR A 218 11.72 -13.79 -7.16
CA THR A 218 10.55 -13.33 -6.41
C THR A 218 9.41 -14.32 -6.54
N VAL A 219 8.44 -14.22 -5.63
CA VAL A 219 7.17 -14.93 -5.79
C VAL A 219 6.49 -14.43 -7.07
N ASP A 220 5.83 -15.33 -7.79
CA ASP A 220 5.17 -15.01 -9.05
C ASP A 220 3.81 -14.34 -8.85
N ASN A 221 3.86 -13.06 -8.46
CA ASN A 221 2.73 -12.20 -8.17
C ASN A 221 3.15 -10.72 -8.37
N ASN A 222 2.48 -9.77 -7.72
CA ASN A 222 2.87 -8.35 -7.73
C ASN A 222 4.35 -8.06 -7.40
N TRP A 223 5.12 -8.99 -6.83
CA TRP A 223 6.54 -8.77 -6.52
C TRP A 223 7.39 -8.44 -7.74
N HIS A 224 6.97 -8.86 -8.95
CA HIS A 224 7.63 -8.43 -10.19
C HIS A 224 7.60 -6.91 -10.35
N LEU A 225 6.53 -6.23 -9.91
CA LEU A 225 6.43 -4.77 -9.96
C LEU A 225 7.46 -4.09 -9.04
N PHE A 226 7.83 -4.69 -7.92
CA PHE A 226 8.84 -4.10 -7.03
C PHE A 226 10.22 -4.07 -7.69
N VAL A 227 10.62 -5.17 -8.33
CA VAL A 227 11.87 -5.25 -9.10
C VAL A 227 11.86 -4.27 -10.26
N LEU A 228 10.77 -4.24 -11.03
CA LEU A 228 10.60 -3.33 -12.16
C LEU A 228 10.64 -1.86 -11.73
N THR A 229 10.06 -1.50 -10.57
CA THR A 229 10.11 -0.13 -10.04
C THR A 229 11.54 0.32 -9.82
N VAL A 230 12.38 -0.52 -9.21
CA VAL A 230 13.80 -0.20 -9.00
C VAL A 230 14.52 -0.03 -10.35
N GLN A 231 14.28 -0.93 -11.31
CA GLN A 231 14.94 -0.87 -12.62
C GLN A 231 14.55 0.38 -13.43
N VAL A 232 13.25 0.72 -13.45
CA VAL A 232 12.72 1.92 -14.12
C VAL A 232 13.28 3.19 -13.48
N VAL A 233 13.35 3.25 -12.14
CA VAL A 233 13.98 4.36 -11.42
C VAL A 233 15.46 4.46 -11.75
N LEU A 234 16.22 3.37 -11.68
CA LEU A 234 17.66 3.39 -11.96
C LEU A 234 17.93 3.90 -13.38
N LYS A 235 17.19 3.39 -14.38
CA LYS A 235 17.28 3.87 -15.76
C LYS A 235 17.06 5.38 -15.84
N ALA A 236 16.06 5.93 -15.13
CA ALA A 236 15.81 7.37 -15.12
C ALA A 236 16.89 8.18 -14.37
N LEU A 237 17.54 7.62 -13.35
CA LEU A 237 18.53 8.32 -12.53
C LEU A 237 19.95 8.28 -13.07
N ASN A 238 20.36 7.18 -13.73
CA ASN A 238 21.73 6.96 -14.18
C ASN A 238 21.86 6.50 -15.64
N GLY A 239 20.76 6.30 -16.36
CA GLY A 239 20.75 5.90 -17.77
C GLY A 239 20.97 4.41 -18.04
N GLU A 240 21.21 3.59 -17.02
CA GLU A 240 21.46 2.16 -17.18
C GLU A 240 20.15 1.38 -17.36
N ASP A 241 19.98 0.77 -18.53
CA ASP A 241 18.80 -0.02 -18.85
C ASP A 241 19.01 -1.51 -18.50
N VAL A 242 18.51 -1.89 -17.34
CA VAL A 242 18.48 -3.28 -16.83
C VAL A 242 17.05 -3.78 -16.65
N ILE A 243 16.08 -3.14 -17.32
CA ILE A 243 14.67 -3.49 -17.15
C ILE A 243 14.40 -4.90 -17.69
N GLN A 244 13.84 -5.74 -16.85
CA GLN A 244 13.43 -7.10 -17.19
C GLN A 244 12.03 -7.10 -17.81
N TYR A 245 11.95 -6.79 -19.10
CA TYR A 245 10.68 -6.71 -19.83
C TYR A 245 9.87 -8.02 -19.79
N ASP A 246 10.50 -9.18 -19.61
CA ASP A 246 9.83 -10.46 -19.39
C ASP A 246 8.99 -10.48 -18.10
N LYS A 247 9.46 -9.83 -17.02
CA LYS A 247 8.67 -9.64 -15.80
C LYS A 247 7.48 -8.72 -16.03
N TYR A 248 7.63 -7.71 -16.89
CA TYR A 248 6.53 -6.81 -17.24
C TYR A 248 5.46 -7.52 -18.07
N GLU A 249 5.86 -8.30 -19.08
CA GLU A 249 4.93 -9.17 -19.81
C GLU A 249 4.25 -10.18 -18.88
N ARG A 250 4.97 -10.71 -17.89
CA ARG A 250 4.37 -11.57 -16.86
C ARG A 250 3.32 -10.84 -16.01
N ILE A 251 3.51 -9.55 -15.69
CA ILE A 251 2.49 -8.73 -15.04
C ILE A 251 1.26 -8.53 -15.94
N LYS A 252 1.43 -8.36 -17.25
CA LYS A 252 0.31 -8.24 -18.19
C LYS A 252 -0.51 -9.54 -18.27
N GLU A 253 0.12 -10.70 -18.10
CA GLU A 253 -0.62 -11.96 -17.96
C GLU A 253 -1.60 -11.95 -16.76
N PHE A 254 -1.30 -11.18 -15.70
CA PHE A 254 -2.13 -11.05 -14.49
C PHE A 254 -3.35 -10.14 -14.65
N TYR A 255 -3.43 -9.36 -15.73
CA TYR A 255 -4.60 -8.56 -16.06
C TYR A 255 -5.78 -9.46 -16.43
N VAL A 256 -6.92 -9.38 -15.73
CA VAL A 256 -8.06 -10.28 -15.96
C VAL A 256 -9.23 -9.67 -16.74
N GLY A 257 -9.17 -8.36 -17.03
CA GLY A 257 -10.25 -7.60 -17.66
C GLY A 257 -10.87 -6.57 -16.71
N ASP A 258 -11.65 -5.64 -17.25
CA ASP A 258 -12.32 -4.55 -16.51
C ASP A 258 -11.40 -3.75 -15.58
N GLY A 259 -10.13 -3.60 -15.96
CA GLY A 259 -9.11 -2.92 -15.14
C GLY A 259 -8.58 -3.71 -13.92
N TRP A 260 -9.02 -4.96 -13.70
CA TRP A 260 -8.61 -5.79 -12.56
C TRP A 260 -7.38 -6.64 -12.83
N PHE A 261 -6.59 -6.84 -11.77
CA PHE A 261 -5.44 -7.76 -11.74
C PHE A 261 -5.63 -8.83 -10.66
N ARG A 262 -4.99 -9.99 -10.88
CA ARG A 262 -4.94 -11.10 -9.90
C ARG A 262 -3.49 -11.49 -9.63
N ASP A 263 -3.15 -11.75 -8.36
CA ASP A 263 -1.80 -12.21 -7.97
C ASP A 263 -1.49 -13.62 -8.48
N GLY A 264 -1.04 -13.73 -9.73
CA GLY A 264 -0.70 -15.00 -10.36
C GLY A 264 -1.89 -15.92 -10.56
N ALA A 265 -1.60 -17.20 -10.85
CA ALA A 265 -2.64 -18.19 -11.13
C ALA A 265 -3.52 -18.56 -9.93
N LYS A 266 -3.00 -18.42 -8.70
CA LYS A 266 -3.66 -18.82 -7.44
C LYS A 266 -4.05 -17.63 -6.55
N GLY A 267 -3.97 -16.41 -7.08
CA GLY A 267 -4.44 -15.21 -6.39
C GLY A 267 -5.96 -15.17 -6.29
N ASN A 268 -6.49 -14.31 -5.42
CA ASN A 268 -7.90 -13.93 -5.48
C ASN A 268 -8.01 -12.47 -5.98
N TYR A 269 -9.24 -12.01 -6.20
CA TYR A 269 -9.52 -10.60 -6.39
C TYR A 269 -9.61 -9.94 -5.02
N ASP A 270 -8.53 -9.31 -4.60
CA ASP A 270 -8.42 -8.70 -3.28
C ASP A 270 -8.46 -7.16 -3.39
N TYR A 271 -8.94 -6.48 -2.35
CA TYR A 271 -8.87 -5.02 -2.23
C TYR A 271 -7.44 -4.49 -2.43
N TYR A 272 -6.43 -5.24 -1.98
CA TYR A 272 -5.03 -4.92 -2.24
C TYR A 272 -4.71 -4.79 -3.74
N ASN A 273 -5.21 -5.71 -4.57
CA ASN A 273 -4.94 -5.69 -6.00
C ASN A 273 -5.62 -4.50 -6.69
N ALA A 274 -6.76 -4.06 -6.15
CA ALA A 274 -7.53 -2.91 -6.63
C ALA A 274 -6.67 -1.62 -6.69
N TRP A 275 -5.70 -1.44 -5.80
CA TRP A 275 -4.82 -0.27 -5.83
C TRP A 275 -3.35 -0.57 -6.10
N ALA A 276 -2.81 -1.72 -5.67
CA ALA A 276 -1.35 -1.94 -5.66
C ALA A 276 -0.75 -2.02 -7.07
N PHE A 277 -1.41 -2.71 -8.00
CA PHE A 277 -0.97 -2.79 -9.40
C PHE A 277 -0.99 -1.42 -10.05
N HIS A 278 -2.13 -0.73 -9.95
CA HIS A 278 -2.32 0.61 -10.51
C HIS A 278 -1.34 1.63 -9.93
N TYR A 279 -1.02 1.55 -8.64
CA TYR A 279 -0.03 2.42 -8.02
C TYR A 279 1.36 2.24 -8.65
N SER A 280 1.85 1.01 -8.80
CA SER A 280 3.16 0.77 -9.44
C SER A 280 3.17 1.19 -10.92
N LEU A 281 2.14 0.83 -11.68
CA LEU A 281 2.04 1.17 -13.10
C LEU A 281 1.94 2.69 -13.32
N TYR A 282 1.22 3.39 -12.45
CA TYR A 282 1.17 4.85 -12.45
C TYR A 282 2.57 5.45 -12.35
N TRP A 283 3.39 4.99 -11.39
CA TRP A 283 4.76 5.51 -11.27
C TRP A 283 5.64 5.17 -12.46
N PHE A 284 5.46 4.02 -13.12
CA PHE A 284 6.21 3.73 -14.35
C PHE A 284 5.96 4.79 -15.40
N THR A 285 4.71 5.22 -15.57
CA THR A 285 4.34 6.29 -16.51
C THR A 285 4.91 7.65 -16.10
N GLN A 286 4.97 7.95 -14.80
CA GLN A 286 5.55 9.22 -14.33
C GLN A 286 7.08 9.26 -14.48
N ILE A 287 7.75 8.13 -14.24
CA ILE A 287 9.21 8.00 -14.31
C ILE A 287 9.70 7.91 -15.76
N ASN A 288 8.97 7.15 -16.59
CA ASN A 288 9.24 6.95 -18.00
C ASN A 288 7.92 7.05 -18.79
N PRO A 289 7.60 8.24 -19.32
CA PRO A 289 6.33 8.49 -20.03
C PRO A 289 6.04 7.56 -21.21
N ASP A 290 7.08 6.96 -21.82
CA ASP A 290 6.96 6.06 -22.96
C ASP A 290 6.82 4.58 -22.56
N PHE A 291 6.85 4.26 -21.25
CA PHE A 291 6.75 2.87 -20.77
C PHE A 291 5.32 2.32 -20.89
N ASP A 292 5.02 1.67 -22.02
CA ASP A 292 3.72 1.04 -22.35
C ASP A 292 2.51 1.90 -21.93
N SER A 293 2.59 3.20 -22.26
CA SER A 293 1.68 4.22 -21.72
C SER A 293 0.22 3.95 -22.09
N ASP A 294 -0.02 3.39 -23.28
CA ASP A 294 -1.37 3.11 -23.76
C ASP A 294 -2.01 1.98 -22.96
N PHE A 295 -1.30 0.88 -22.73
CA PHE A 295 -1.80 -0.20 -21.87
C PHE A 295 -2.11 0.32 -20.47
N ILE A 296 -1.17 1.02 -19.85
CA ILE A 296 -1.30 1.49 -18.46
C ILE A 296 -2.48 2.47 -18.31
N LYS A 297 -2.61 3.45 -19.21
CA LYS A 297 -3.71 4.41 -19.18
C LYS A 297 -5.06 3.74 -19.41
N ASN A 298 -5.14 2.82 -20.37
CA ASN A 298 -6.39 2.13 -20.69
C ASN A 298 -6.85 1.24 -19.52
N VAL A 299 -5.97 0.41 -18.96
CA VAL A 299 -6.37 -0.47 -17.83
C VAL A 299 -6.78 0.33 -16.58
N LEU A 300 -6.13 1.47 -16.33
CA LEU A 300 -6.50 2.34 -15.22
C LEU A 300 -7.85 3.03 -15.50
N SER A 301 -8.06 3.51 -16.72
CA SER A 301 -9.33 4.13 -17.12
C SER A 301 -10.50 3.16 -17.00
N ASP A 302 -10.34 1.92 -17.50
CA ASP A 302 -11.33 0.84 -17.36
C ASP A 302 -11.62 0.54 -15.88
N PHE A 303 -10.57 0.47 -15.06
CA PHE A 303 -10.70 0.19 -13.63
C PHE A 303 -11.54 1.24 -12.90
N VAL A 304 -11.20 2.53 -13.08
CA VAL A 304 -11.88 3.61 -12.36
C VAL A 304 -13.32 3.83 -12.82
N GLY A 305 -13.65 3.42 -14.05
CA GLY A 305 -15.03 3.44 -14.55
C GLY A 305 -16.01 2.71 -13.64
N ASN A 306 -15.58 1.57 -13.07
CA ASN A 306 -16.37 0.81 -12.11
C ASN A 306 -16.00 1.10 -10.65
N TYR A 307 -14.72 1.27 -10.35
CA TYR A 307 -14.23 1.36 -8.96
C TYR A 307 -14.64 2.65 -8.23
N ARG A 308 -14.92 3.75 -8.96
CA ARG A 308 -15.43 5.00 -8.35
C ARG A 308 -16.74 4.81 -7.58
N TYR A 309 -17.56 3.84 -7.97
CA TYR A 309 -18.83 3.50 -7.33
C TYR A 309 -18.68 2.84 -5.94
N PHE A 310 -17.46 2.47 -5.52
CA PHE A 310 -17.24 1.75 -4.26
C PHE A 310 -17.19 2.67 -3.04
N PHE A 311 -16.98 3.96 -3.27
CA PHE A 311 -16.76 4.95 -2.21
C PHE A 311 -18.08 5.48 -1.69
N THR A 312 -18.17 5.57 -0.37
CA THR A 312 -19.25 6.23 0.36
C THR A 312 -18.65 7.14 1.43
N GLU A 313 -19.43 8.06 2.00
CA GLU A 313 -18.99 8.79 3.21
C GLU A 313 -18.73 7.88 4.42
N LYS A 314 -19.26 6.65 4.39
CA LYS A 314 -19.25 5.68 5.49
C LYS A 314 -18.30 4.50 5.24
N GLY A 315 -17.36 4.64 4.31
CA GLY A 315 -16.39 3.59 3.95
C GLY A 315 -16.64 2.99 2.57
N LEU A 316 -16.14 1.78 2.36
CA LEU A 316 -16.17 1.06 1.09
C LEU A 316 -16.14 -0.46 1.32
N PRO A 317 -16.63 -1.28 0.38
CA PRO A 317 -16.59 -2.74 0.52
C PRO A 317 -15.16 -3.28 0.56
N PHE A 318 -14.71 -3.75 1.73
CA PHE A 318 -13.40 -4.41 1.86
C PHE A 318 -13.52 -5.92 1.67
N PHE A 319 -12.68 -6.48 0.80
CA PHE A 319 -12.59 -7.91 0.59
C PHE A 319 -11.15 -8.36 0.32
N GLY A 320 -10.88 -9.64 0.55
CA GLY A 320 -9.53 -10.20 0.38
C GLY A 320 -8.59 -9.87 1.53
N ARG A 321 -7.32 -9.58 1.20
CA ARG A 321 -6.21 -9.40 2.14
C ARG A 321 -5.79 -7.94 2.33
N SER A 322 -4.82 -7.71 3.23
CA SER A 322 -4.18 -6.40 3.44
C SER A 322 -5.13 -5.25 3.80
N ALA A 323 -6.20 -5.53 4.55
CA ALA A 323 -7.21 -4.54 4.92
C ALA A 323 -6.62 -3.34 5.68
N CYS A 324 -5.51 -3.53 6.41
CA CYS A 324 -4.82 -2.45 7.12
C CYS A 324 -4.28 -1.33 6.20
N TYR A 325 -4.22 -1.52 4.89
CA TYR A 325 -3.83 -0.49 3.91
C TYR A 325 -4.98 0.39 3.40
N ARG A 326 -6.11 0.43 4.13
CA ARG A 326 -7.36 1.11 3.74
C ARG A 326 -7.25 2.55 3.25
N LEU A 327 -6.32 3.38 3.73
CA LEU A 327 -6.24 4.77 3.25
C LEU A 327 -5.69 4.85 1.81
N ALA A 328 -5.12 3.77 1.29
CA ALA A 328 -4.66 3.68 -0.09
C ALA A 328 -5.78 3.59 -1.13
N ALA A 329 -7.04 3.38 -0.69
CA ALA A 329 -8.17 3.05 -1.58
C ALA A 329 -8.29 3.97 -2.79
N ALA A 330 -8.15 5.28 -2.56
CA ALA A 330 -8.39 6.31 -3.56
C ALA A 330 -7.18 6.56 -4.49
N ALA A 331 -6.06 5.87 -4.29
CA ALA A 331 -4.86 6.08 -5.11
C ALA A 331 -5.11 5.90 -6.62
N PRO A 332 -5.86 4.89 -7.10
CA PRO A 332 -6.17 4.74 -8.51
C PRO A 332 -7.04 5.87 -9.07
N LEU A 333 -7.97 6.42 -8.27
CA LEU A 333 -8.83 7.53 -8.70
C LEU A 333 -8.01 8.79 -8.98
N LEU A 334 -7.10 9.13 -8.05
CA LEU A 334 -6.18 10.26 -8.21
C LEU A 334 -5.22 10.06 -9.39
N ALA A 335 -4.66 8.85 -9.51
CA ALA A 335 -3.78 8.49 -10.62
C ALA A 335 -4.50 8.59 -11.99
N ALA A 336 -5.77 8.21 -12.06
CA ALA A 336 -6.54 8.26 -13.29
C ALA A 336 -6.82 9.69 -13.75
N VAL A 337 -7.12 10.60 -12.82
CA VAL A 337 -7.25 12.04 -13.12
C VAL A 337 -5.93 12.58 -13.64
N ASP A 338 -4.81 12.25 -13.00
CA ASP A 338 -3.49 12.68 -13.43
C ASP A 338 -3.09 12.20 -14.83
N LEU A 339 -3.48 10.97 -15.15
CA LEU A 339 -3.31 10.35 -16.46
C LEU A 339 -4.44 10.70 -17.46
N ARG A 340 -5.29 11.68 -17.13
CA ARG A 340 -6.34 12.25 -17.99
C ARG A 340 -7.41 11.26 -18.44
N SER A 341 -7.81 10.34 -17.56
CA SER A 341 -8.98 9.48 -17.78
C SER A 341 -10.26 10.31 -17.89
N ASN A 342 -11.13 9.98 -18.84
CA ASN A 342 -12.44 10.61 -18.99
C ASN A 342 -13.53 10.00 -18.09
N ASN A 343 -13.22 8.91 -17.37
CA ASN A 343 -14.19 8.19 -16.53
C ASN A 343 -14.33 8.78 -15.12
N ILE A 344 -13.53 9.78 -14.76
CA ILE A 344 -13.59 10.42 -13.44
C ILE A 344 -13.09 11.86 -13.51
N SER A 345 -13.82 12.77 -12.88
CA SER A 345 -13.45 14.17 -12.72
C SER A 345 -12.55 14.39 -11.50
N VAL A 346 -11.85 15.54 -11.48
CA VAL A 346 -11.05 15.97 -10.32
C VAL A 346 -11.91 16.04 -9.06
N GLY A 347 -13.14 16.57 -9.17
CA GLY A 347 -14.06 16.73 -8.04
C GLY A 347 -14.52 15.41 -7.43
N GLU A 348 -14.83 14.41 -8.25
CA GLU A 348 -15.19 13.05 -7.78
C GLU A 348 -13.99 12.37 -7.10
N ALA A 349 -12.80 12.45 -7.69
CA ALA A 349 -11.59 11.89 -7.11
C ALA A 349 -11.22 12.56 -5.77
N LYS A 350 -11.36 13.89 -5.70
CA LYS A 350 -11.17 14.67 -4.46
C LYS A 350 -12.15 14.21 -3.38
N ARG A 351 -13.44 14.12 -3.71
CA ARG A 351 -14.49 13.66 -2.79
C ARG A 351 -14.21 12.27 -2.25
N ALA A 352 -13.90 11.31 -3.13
CA ALA A 352 -13.58 9.94 -2.74
C ALA A 352 -12.33 9.86 -1.85
N PHE A 353 -11.28 10.61 -2.18
CA PHE A 353 -10.07 10.70 -1.37
C PHE A 353 -10.34 11.29 0.02
N HIS A 354 -11.04 12.42 0.07
CA HIS A 354 -11.37 13.09 1.33
C HIS A 354 -12.29 12.23 2.20
N CYS A 355 -13.37 11.65 1.65
CA CYS A 355 -14.26 10.75 2.38
C CYS A 355 -13.53 9.52 2.93
N ASN A 356 -12.63 8.91 2.14
CA ASN A 356 -11.84 7.77 2.58
C ASN A 356 -10.94 8.14 3.77
N LEU A 357 -10.19 9.24 3.66
CA LEU A 357 -9.35 9.72 4.76
C LEU A 357 -10.21 10.05 5.99
N LYS A 358 -11.27 10.85 5.81
CA LYS A 358 -12.11 11.33 6.90
C LYS A 358 -12.75 10.19 7.65
N TYR A 359 -13.36 9.25 6.94
CA TYR A 359 -14.04 8.12 7.55
C TYR A 359 -13.07 7.29 8.40
N PHE A 360 -11.95 6.83 7.85
CA PHE A 360 -11.04 6.00 8.63
C PHE A 360 -10.33 6.76 9.75
N ILE A 361 -9.83 7.98 9.50
CA ILE A 361 -9.03 8.73 10.48
C ILE A 361 -9.89 9.17 11.66
N SER A 362 -11.11 9.66 11.42
CA SER A 362 -12.04 10.05 12.50
C SER A 362 -12.46 8.89 13.40
N HIS A 363 -12.41 7.66 12.87
CA HIS A 363 -12.69 6.43 13.62
C HIS A 363 -11.43 5.80 14.23
N GLY A 364 -10.28 6.47 14.22
CA GLY A 364 -9.07 6.06 14.95
C GLY A 364 -7.99 5.35 14.12
N SER A 365 -8.12 5.34 12.78
CA SER A 365 -7.18 4.61 11.91
C SER A 365 -5.74 5.09 11.94
N LEU A 366 -5.46 6.29 12.48
CA LEU A 366 -4.12 6.80 12.76
C LEU A 366 -3.93 6.91 14.28
N LYS A 367 -2.84 6.32 14.77
CA LYS A 367 -2.50 6.29 16.20
C LYS A 367 -1.01 6.09 16.35
N ALA A 368 -0.40 6.60 17.42
CA ALA A 368 1.02 6.42 17.68
C ALA A 368 1.97 6.85 16.53
N GLY A 369 1.52 7.74 15.64
CA GLY A 369 2.31 8.25 14.52
C GLY A 369 2.24 7.45 13.21
N LEU A 370 1.29 6.51 13.08
CA LEU A 370 1.13 5.69 11.87
C LEU A 370 -0.31 5.15 11.72
N PRO A 371 -0.67 4.64 10.53
CA PRO A 371 -1.90 3.88 10.36
C PRO A 371 -1.89 2.58 11.20
N THR A 372 -3.01 2.26 11.85
CA THR A 372 -3.08 1.12 12.79
C THR A 372 -2.93 -0.23 12.08
N GLN A 373 -2.48 -1.24 12.83
CA GLN A 373 -2.46 -2.65 12.40
C GLN A 373 -3.87 -3.27 12.51
N GLY A 374 -4.79 -2.78 11.68
CA GLY A 374 -6.19 -3.17 11.64
C GLY A 374 -6.99 -2.17 10.80
N MET A 375 -8.31 -2.10 10.98
CA MET A 375 -9.18 -1.18 10.23
C MET A 375 -9.43 0.15 10.95
N PHE A 376 -9.59 0.14 12.26
CA PHE A 376 -9.86 1.36 13.04
C PHE A 376 -9.02 1.45 14.31
N ASP A 377 -8.59 0.30 14.84
CA ASP A 377 -7.58 0.19 15.88
C ASP A 377 -6.70 -1.02 15.54
N GLU A 378 -5.82 -1.42 16.45
CA GLU A 378 -5.11 -2.69 16.36
C GLU A 378 -6.11 -3.86 16.39
N ASP A 379 -6.11 -4.67 15.33
CA ASP A 379 -6.81 -5.94 15.27
C ASP A 379 -5.97 -6.96 14.49
N VAL A 380 -5.24 -7.79 15.23
CA VAL A 380 -4.37 -8.84 14.66
C VAL A 380 -5.12 -9.84 13.79
N ARG A 381 -6.44 -9.94 13.92
CA ARG A 381 -7.26 -10.79 13.05
C ARG A 381 -7.29 -10.25 11.62
N LEU A 382 -7.03 -8.97 11.41
CA LEU A 382 -7.09 -8.31 10.10
C LEU A 382 -5.70 -8.02 9.50
N VAL A 383 -4.66 -8.56 10.13
CA VAL A 383 -3.26 -8.30 9.77
C VAL A 383 -2.61 -9.57 9.26
N ASP A 384 -2.07 -9.52 8.05
CA ASP A 384 -1.36 -10.66 7.46
C ASP A 384 -0.04 -10.96 8.17
N ASN A 385 0.43 -12.21 8.08
CA ASN A 385 1.68 -12.63 8.74
C ASN A 385 2.92 -11.86 8.26
N TYR A 386 2.93 -11.39 7.01
CA TYR A 386 4.03 -10.58 6.49
C TYR A 386 3.98 -9.11 6.95
N SER A 387 2.91 -8.66 7.59
CA SER A 387 2.77 -7.24 7.96
C SER A 387 3.38 -6.92 9.33
N GLY A 388 4.42 -6.10 9.36
CA GLY A 388 5.09 -5.65 10.59
C GLY A 388 4.42 -4.45 11.26
N PRO A 389 5.02 -3.93 12.34
CA PRO A 389 4.54 -2.74 13.06
C PRO A 389 4.31 -1.55 12.12
N ALA A 390 5.24 -1.31 11.21
CA ALA A 390 5.20 -0.17 10.29
C ALA A 390 4.55 -0.49 8.94
N SER A 391 4.11 -1.73 8.71
CA SER A 391 3.61 -2.15 7.39
C SER A 391 2.42 -1.31 6.91
N SER A 392 1.54 -0.91 7.83
CA SER A 392 0.34 -0.13 7.52
C SER A 392 0.63 1.27 6.94
N LEU A 393 1.88 1.75 6.96
CA LEU A 393 2.31 2.98 6.27
C LEU A 393 2.08 2.92 4.76
N TRP A 394 1.93 1.74 4.15
CA TRP A 394 1.41 1.63 2.78
C TRP A 394 -0.03 2.15 2.61
N SER A 395 -0.74 2.52 3.67
CA SER A 395 -1.95 3.33 3.57
C SER A 395 -1.69 4.72 2.95
N LEU A 396 -0.47 5.24 3.00
CA LEU A 396 -0.14 6.60 2.54
C LEU A 396 -0.07 6.73 1.01
N ARG A 397 -0.36 5.67 0.24
CA ARG A 397 -0.24 5.63 -1.22
C ARG A 397 -1.09 6.69 -1.91
N ALA A 398 -2.35 6.86 -1.47
CA ALA A 398 -3.23 7.88 -2.01
C ALA A 398 -2.72 9.28 -1.68
N LEU A 399 -2.24 9.50 -0.45
CA LEU A 399 -1.62 10.77 -0.05
C LEU A 399 -0.39 11.09 -0.91
N ASN A 400 0.47 10.10 -1.19
CA ASN A 400 1.67 10.31 -2.00
C ASN A 400 1.33 10.70 -3.44
N VAL A 401 0.29 10.09 -4.03
CA VAL A 401 -0.22 10.49 -5.35
C VAL A 401 -0.80 11.91 -5.28
N ALA A 402 -1.63 12.22 -4.28
CA ALA A 402 -2.23 13.54 -4.10
C ALA A 402 -1.18 14.64 -3.94
N LEU A 403 -0.14 14.43 -3.11
CA LEU A 403 0.96 15.38 -2.95
C LEU A 403 1.71 15.60 -4.26
N PHE A 404 2.03 14.52 -4.98
CA PHE A 404 2.79 14.60 -6.22
C PHE A 404 2.04 15.34 -7.35
N CYS A 405 0.76 15.02 -7.57
CA CYS A 405 0.01 15.58 -8.71
C CYS A 405 -0.97 16.70 -8.35
N GLY A 406 -1.22 16.97 -7.07
CA GLY A 406 -2.36 17.79 -6.62
C GLY A 406 -2.40 19.18 -7.23
N ASP A 407 -1.27 19.90 -7.24
CA ASP A 407 -1.19 21.23 -7.88
C ASP A 407 -1.33 21.11 -9.42
N LYS A 408 -0.79 20.04 -10.03
CA LYS A 408 -0.82 19.80 -11.48
C LYS A 408 -2.23 19.51 -12.00
N ILE A 409 -3.06 18.82 -11.22
CA ILE A 409 -4.44 18.46 -11.58
C ILE A 409 -5.49 19.40 -10.97
N ASN A 410 -5.06 20.48 -10.29
CA ASN A 410 -5.93 21.41 -9.58
C ASN A 410 -6.81 20.74 -8.50
N LEU A 411 -6.27 19.74 -7.81
CA LEU A 411 -6.98 18.94 -6.80
C LEU A 411 -7.43 19.79 -5.60
N TRP A 412 -6.58 20.71 -5.15
CA TRP A 412 -6.81 21.42 -3.89
C TRP A 412 -7.89 22.48 -4.02
N GLU A 413 -8.00 23.09 -5.20
CA GLU A 413 -8.89 24.18 -5.54
C GLU A 413 -10.21 23.69 -6.17
N ALA A 414 -10.22 22.51 -6.79
CA ALA A 414 -11.44 21.94 -7.37
C ALA A 414 -12.55 21.78 -6.32
N GLU A 415 -13.79 22.09 -6.71
CA GLU A 415 -14.95 21.76 -5.88
C GLU A 415 -15.14 20.25 -5.82
N GLU A 416 -15.52 19.74 -4.64
CA GLU A 416 -15.90 18.33 -4.52
C GLU A 416 -17.19 18.07 -5.29
N ALA A 417 -17.18 17.02 -6.11
CA ALA A 417 -18.38 16.53 -6.77
C ALA A 417 -18.96 15.36 -5.96
N PRO A 418 -20.29 15.19 -5.92
CA PRO A 418 -20.92 14.12 -5.15
C PRO A 418 -20.47 12.73 -5.62
N LEU A 419 -20.29 11.80 -4.68
CA LEU A 419 -20.04 10.39 -4.97
C LEU A 419 -21.25 9.80 -5.72
N GLU A 420 -21.04 8.72 -6.46
CA GLU A 420 -22.11 8.05 -7.22
C GLU A 420 -23.31 7.68 -6.33
N ILE A 421 -23.03 7.18 -5.12
CA ILE A 421 -24.05 6.81 -4.13
C ILE A 421 -24.82 8.01 -3.58
N GLU A 422 -24.27 9.22 -3.67
CA GLU A 422 -24.92 10.47 -3.24
C GLU A 422 -25.83 11.05 -4.35
N GLN A 423 -25.79 10.48 -5.56
CA GLN A 423 -26.58 10.91 -6.72
C GLN A 423 -27.78 9.99 -6.98
N GLY A 424 -27.67 8.70 -6.65
CA GLY A 424 -28.76 7.74 -6.82
C GLY A 424 -28.37 6.30 -6.52
N GLY A 425 -29.35 5.40 -6.56
CA GLY A 425 -29.13 3.96 -6.46
C GLY A 425 -28.62 3.39 -7.78
N PHE A 426 -27.80 2.35 -7.71
CA PHE A 426 -27.22 1.72 -8.90
C PHE A 426 -27.05 0.22 -8.74
N GLU A 427 -27.01 -0.49 -9.87
CA GLU A 427 -26.70 -1.91 -9.94
C GLU A 427 -25.93 -2.20 -11.23
N PHE A 428 -24.78 -2.87 -11.12
CA PHE A 428 -24.02 -3.31 -12.28
C PHE A 428 -23.18 -4.55 -11.96
N ASP A 429 -22.68 -5.18 -13.02
CA ASP A 429 -21.77 -6.32 -12.93
C ASP A 429 -20.36 -5.92 -13.38
N ILE A 430 -19.35 -6.53 -12.77
CA ILE A 430 -17.96 -6.52 -13.22
C ILE A 430 -17.63 -7.94 -13.72
N PRO A 431 -17.80 -8.22 -15.03
CA PRO A 431 -17.71 -9.56 -15.58
C PRO A 431 -16.37 -10.24 -15.33
N ALA A 432 -15.25 -9.53 -15.47
CA ALA A 432 -13.90 -10.10 -15.33
C ALA A 432 -13.67 -10.78 -13.97
N ILE A 433 -14.29 -10.27 -12.91
CA ILE A 433 -14.15 -10.80 -11.55
C ILE A 433 -15.45 -11.41 -10.99
N ASN A 434 -16.45 -11.60 -11.86
CA ASN A 434 -17.74 -12.21 -11.54
C ASN A 434 -18.42 -11.61 -10.30
N MET A 435 -18.43 -10.28 -10.23
CA MET A 435 -18.95 -9.55 -9.08
C MET A 435 -20.13 -8.67 -9.48
N LYS A 436 -21.16 -8.64 -8.66
CA LYS A 436 -22.24 -7.67 -8.72
C LYS A 436 -21.98 -6.55 -7.72
N VAL A 437 -22.26 -5.31 -8.10
CA VAL A 437 -22.19 -4.14 -7.22
C VAL A 437 -23.57 -3.51 -7.14
N LEU A 438 -24.04 -3.25 -5.92
CA LEU A 438 -25.30 -2.57 -5.65
C LEU A 438 -25.05 -1.33 -4.79
N GLY A 439 -25.60 -0.19 -5.19
CA GLY A 439 -25.65 1.05 -4.41
C GLY A 439 -27.07 1.33 -3.95
N ILE A 440 -27.28 1.39 -2.64
CA ILE A 440 -28.57 1.71 -2.01
C ILE A 440 -28.54 3.16 -1.55
N TYR A 441 -29.23 4.03 -2.29
CA TYR A 441 -29.25 5.47 -2.07
C TYR A 441 -29.77 5.85 -0.67
N GLU A 442 -30.85 5.23 -0.21
CA GLU A 442 -31.49 5.56 1.06
C GLU A 442 -30.59 5.30 2.26
N THR A 443 -29.76 4.26 2.21
CA THR A 443 -28.85 3.88 3.29
C THR A 443 -27.43 4.42 3.10
N GLN A 444 -27.12 4.96 1.92
CA GLN A 444 -25.79 5.36 1.48
C GLN A 444 -24.81 4.18 1.60
N GLU A 445 -25.22 3.02 1.10
CA GLU A 445 -24.50 1.75 1.24
C GLU A 445 -24.17 1.17 -0.12
N VAL A 446 -22.94 0.68 -0.25
CA VAL A 446 -22.50 -0.06 -1.43
C VAL A 446 -22.21 -1.50 -1.02
N ILE A 447 -22.69 -2.45 -1.81
CA ILE A 447 -22.56 -3.87 -1.56
C ILE A 447 -21.89 -4.52 -2.77
N ALA A 448 -20.76 -5.18 -2.52
CA ALA A 448 -20.05 -6.00 -3.50
C ALA A 448 -20.34 -7.48 -3.25
N ILE A 449 -20.89 -8.17 -4.25
CA ILE A 449 -21.29 -9.59 -4.16
C ILE A 449 -20.54 -10.41 -5.21
N PHE A 450 -19.62 -11.26 -4.77
CA PHE A 450 -19.00 -12.27 -5.63
C PHE A 450 -20.02 -13.37 -5.96
N LYS A 451 -20.20 -13.66 -7.25
CA LYS A 451 -21.15 -14.68 -7.74
C LYS A 451 -20.53 -16.09 -7.80
N ASN A 452 -19.31 -16.26 -7.30
CA ASN A 452 -18.61 -17.54 -7.20
C ASN A 452 -18.07 -17.74 -5.78
N GLU A 453 -18.09 -19.00 -5.33
CA GLU A 453 -17.46 -19.40 -4.08
C GLU A 453 -16.02 -19.86 -4.32
N TYR A 454 -15.13 -19.53 -3.38
CA TYR A 454 -13.74 -19.99 -3.40
C TYR A 454 -13.56 -21.36 -2.73
N ILE A 455 -14.55 -21.83 -1.95
CA ILE A 455 -14.51 -23.09 -1.21
C ILE A 455 -15.90 -23.74 -1.26
N ALA A 456 -15.96 -25.05 -1.54
CA ALA A 456 -17.22 -25.79 -1.59
C ALA A 456 -17.80 -26.16 -0.22
N GLU A 457 -16.96 -26.46 0.77
CA GLU A 457 -17.38 -26.84 2.12
C GLU A 457 -17.32 -25.66 3.09
N GLN A 458 -18.47 -25.27 3.64
CA GLN A 458 -18.56 -24.12 4.53
C GLN A 458 -19.53 -24.37 5.68
N SER A 459 -19.25 -23.77 6.83
CA SER A 459 -20.16 -23.68 7.98
C SER A 459 -20.15 -22.25 8.55
N PRO A 460 -21.15 -21.85 9.34
CA PRO A 460 -21.09 -20.57 10.05
C PRO A 460 -19.78 -20.38 10.87
N LEU A 461 -19.18 -21.46 11.35
CA LEU A 461 -17.92 -21.43 12.10
C LEU A 461 -16.67 -21.23 11.23
N SER A 462 -16.72 -21.58 9.93
CA SER A 462 -15.63 -21.33 8.99
C SER A 462 -15.65 -19.91 8.43
N ARG A 463 -16.84 -19.27 8.37
CA ARG A 463 -17.07 -17.91 7.85
C ARG A 463 -16.80 -16.79 8.89
N ARG A 464 -15.73 -16.90 9.68
CA ARG A 464 -15.39 -15.88 10.70
C ARG A 464 -13.91 -15.58 10.79
N LEU A 465 -13.60 -14.43 11.36
CA LEU A 465 -12.24 -14.09 11.78
C LEU A 465 -11.81 -15.01 12.92
N LEU A 466 -10.69 -15.70 12.73
CA LEU A 466 -10.10 -16.53 13.78
C LEU A 466 -9.28 -15.63 14.70
N THR A 467 -9.43 -15.83 16.00
CA THR A 467 -8.60 -15.20 17.02
C THR A 467 -7.30 -15.98 17.20
N GLN A 468 -6.26 -15.27 17.64
CA GLN A 468 -5.00 -15.90 18.05
C GLN A 468 -5.15 -16.49 19.45
N SER A 469 -4.57 -17.67 19.70
CA SER A 469 -4.53 -18.25 21.05
C SER A 469 -3.46 -17.58 21.92
N ALA A 470 -3.66 -17.56 23.24
CA ALA A 470 -2.72 -16.98 24.20
C ALA A 470 -1.30 -17.56 24.08
N TRP A 471 -1.18 -18.86 23.78
CA TRP A 471 0.11 -19.51 23.54
C TRP A 471 0.83 -18.95 22.31
N ARG A 472 0.11 -18.78 21.18
CA ARG A 472 0.70 -18.21 19.96
C ARG A 472 1.09 -16.75 20.18
N GLU A 473 0.27 -15.98 20.90
CA GLU A 473 0.62 -14.62 21.29
C GLU A 473 1.89 -14.57 22.16
N LEU A 474 2.03 -15.44 23.16
CA LEU A 474 3.24 -15.52 23.97
C LEU A 474 4.45 -15.86 23.11
N LYS A 475 4.30 -16.81 22.18
CA LYS A 475 5.35 -17.19 21.23
C LYS A 475 5.74 -16.01 20.33
N GLU A 476 4.80 -15.20 19.84
CA GLU A 476 5.13 -13.97 19.09
C GLU A 476 5.93 -12.98 19.91
N LYS A 477 5.53 -12.75 21.18
CA LYS A 477 6.22 -11.82 22.09
C LYS A 477 7.67 -12.24 22.33
N VAL A 478 7.90 -13.53 22.57
CA VAL A 478 9.25 -14.08 22.82
C VAL A 478 10.09 -14.10 21.54
N THR A 479 9.55 -14.65 20.45
CA THR A 479 10.30 -14.84 19.21
C THR A 479 10.46 -13.56 18.38
N GLY A 480 9.60 -12.56 18.62
CA GLY A 480 9.55 -11.35 17.81
C GLY A 480 9.06 -11.61 16.39
N ARG A 481 8.26 -12.66 16.19
CA ARG A 481 7.84 -13.15 14.88
C ARG A 481 6.36 -13.51 14.89
N ALA A 482 5.62 -13.14 13.85
CA ALA A 482 4.20 -13.42 13.73
C ALA A 482 3.88 -14.94 13.71
N ASP A 483 2.85 -15.33 14.45
CA ASP A 483 2.22 -16.65 14.53
C ASP A 483 0.68 -16.48 14.67
N ARG A 484 0.12 -15.50 13.96
CA ARG A 484 -1.31 -15.19 13.94
C ARG A 484 -2.02 -15.93 12.80
N PRO A 485 -3.34 -16.15 12.90
CA PRO A 485 -4.09 -16.84 11.85
C PRO A 485 -4.17 -16.01 10.56
N LYS A 486 -4.15 -16.70 9.42
CA LYS A 486 -4.44 -16.07 8.12
C LYS A 486 -5.95 -15.91 7.98
N ASN A 487 -6.43 -14.69 8.08
CA ASN A 487 -7.84 -14.34 7.90
C ASN A 487 -8.03 -13.64 6.56
N ASN A 488 -8.43 -14.41 5.55
CA ASN A 488 -8.97 -13.87 4.32
C ASN A 488 -10.42 -14.36 4.24
N LEU A 489 -11.37 -13.45 4.47
CA LEU A 489 -12.79 -13.80 4.53
C LEU A 489 -13.32 -14.34 3.19
N LEU A 490 -12.74 -13.90 2.08
CA LEU A 490 -13.08 -14.38 0.73
C LEU A 490 -12.74 -15.87 0.59
N ARG A 491 -11.54 -16.24 1.07
CA ARG A 491 -11.11 -17.64 1.20
C ARG A 491 -11.79 -18.40 2.34
N LYS A 492 -12.74 -17.79 3.04
CA LYS A 492 -13.59 -18.44 4.05
C LYS A 492 -15.04 -18.55 3.62
N GLY A 493 -15.34 -18.17 2.38
CA GLY A 493 -16.67 -18.28 1.80
C GLY A 493 -17.57 -17.07 2.06
N VAL A 494 -17.04 -15.97 2.58
CA VAL A 494 -17.77 -14.69 2.58
C VAL A 494 -17.72 -14.13 1.16
N THR A 495 -18.88 -13.91 0.55
CA THR A 495 -19.00 -13.42 -0.83
C THR A 495 -19.69 -12.05 -0.92
N CYS A 496 -20.34 -11.61 0.16
CA CYS A 496 -21.04 -10.33 0.24
C CYS A 496 -20.29 -9.39 1.18
N TYR A 497 -19.95 -8.21 0.68
CA TYR A 497 -19.18 -7.19 1.39
C TYR A 497 -19.90 -5.85 1.29
N SER A 498 -20.29 -5.31 2.43
CA SER A 498 -20.91 -3.98 2.53
C SER A 498 -19.86 -2.91 2.83
N SER A 499 -20.08 -1.69 2.35
CA SER A 499 -19.32 -0.49 2.72
C SER A 499 -19.41 -0.15 4.20
N LYS A 500 -20.40 -0.70 4.92
CA LYS A 500 -20.51 -0.63 6.40
C LYS A 500 -19.61 -1.63 7.12
N MET A 501 -19.01 -2.59 6.39
CA MET A 501 -17.98 -3.53 6.87
C MET A 501 -18.39 -4.43 8.04
N GLU A 502 -19.67 -4.74 8.19
CA GLU A 502 -20.19 -5.59 9.29
C GLU A 502 -19.46 -6.93 9.42
N SER A 503 -19.01 -7.53 8.30
CA SER A 503 -18.29 -8.81 8.30
C SER A 503 -16.91 -8.77 8.99
N PHE A 504 -16.39 -7.59 9.33
CA PHE A 504 -15.10 -7.40 9.97
C PHE A 504 -15.17 -7.25 11.50
N PHE A 505 -16.37 -7.14 12.08
CA PHE A 505 -16.56 -6.82 13.51
C PHE A 505 -17.20 -7.96 14.31
#